data_AF-A0A964ZGM8-F1
#
_entry.id   AF-A0A964ZGM8-F1
#
_cell.length_a   1.000
_cell.length_b   1.000
_cell.length_c   1.000
_cell.angle_alpha   90.00
_cell.angle_beta   90.00
_cell.angle_gamma   90.00
#
_symmetry.space_group_name_H-M   'P 1'
#
loop_
_entity.id
_entity.type
_entity.pdbx_description
1 polymer ?
#
loop_
_entity_poly.entity_id
_entity_poly.type
_entity_poly.pdbx_seq_one_letter_code
_entity_poly.pdbx_strand_id
1 'polypeptide(L)'
;MNVNEFRRIAPGLLTAERFASRVPLEYRQGLQTLPWERFQGRLVATRQMRTLESWSVFTDDRELLSLKLEDDRVHIVRGIESYTHQPHDTPEGIQTRESSCWQLELIASMPLTTPNLERELMLGLQRAVWGARLPLTPEESPHPLFSFGLLAYGVADTTPGRRVETWLRMLRPTPQALAAAWKGASGFVGEQGLSMPQLSLRNNNRGIDRPRSPTNPLAPLDPYSPNGCLLAAMRQVFDDVSLSPWTDFIPLLLDAAESLFPPGDVAEWLASLLLLVTRHLTAYDLHLFHHRGENYPDALLLEELLVRLLRCSRFDTRRQRAALRQGWLLRCEYAGHTVPATPTSPGERMRVYPMGRIPADRTRRLFDVPLSIPSEALRASIEDLQNGFEELGAAVFLDRPYGDGKQPVEPDATPIVASMAYSRAIALRRWRRLTGEDHSDLTLPGLPLTAITPARRPASLSLTDAARVSSDFVFRRTLPTSLRRLGLKGTLLARSSRGLTLYDDQYQPLQTWQIDYSPGYVWRDGLEYPILWASGVCQRPD
;
A
#
# COMPACT_ATOMS: atom_id res chain seq x y z
N MET A 1 8.72 10.22 27.50
CA MET A 1 10.18 10.28 27.45
C MET A 1 10.60 11.74 27.62
N ASN A 2 11.69 12.04 28.31
CA ASN A 2 12.23 13.41 28.36
C ASN A 2 13.32 13.62 27.28
N VAL A 3 13.76 14.88 27.11
CA VAL A 3 14.77 15.24 26.08
C VAL A 3 16.07 14.45 26.24
N ASN A 4 16.57 14.27 27.46
CA ASN A 4 17.84 13.58 27.69
C ASN A 4 17.74 12.07 27.39
N GLU A 5 16.62 11.45 27.73
CA GLU A 5 16.33 10.08 27.36
C GLU A 5 16.29 9.91 25.83
N PHE A 6 15.65 10.85 25.13
CA PHE A 6 15.61 10.86 23.68
C PHE A 6 17.01 11.00 23.04
N ARG A 7 17.81 11.97 23.50
CA ARG A 7 19.20 12.17 23.04
C ARG A 7 20.05 10.90 23.15
N ARG A 8 19.80 10.08 24.17
CA ARG A 8 20.50 8.81 24.38
C ARG A 8 20.09 7.73 23.39
N ILE A 9 18.82 7.67 22.98
CA ILE A 9 18.33 6.63 22.04
C ILE A 9 18.46 7.04 20.58
N ALA A 10 18.43 8.34 20.26
CA ALA A 10 18.40 8.83 18.88
C ALA A 10 19.58 8.34 18.03
N PRO A 11 20.83 8.29 18.53
CA PRO A 11 21.93 7.66 17.79
C PRO A 11 21.68 6.19 17.46
N GLY A 12 21.17 5.43 18.43
CA GLY A 12 20.83 3.99 18.30
C GLY A 12 19.79 3.69 17.21
N LEU A 13 18.94 4.66 16.87
CA LEU A 13 17.91 4.52 15.84
C LEU A 13 18.44 4.73 14.42
N LEU A 14 19.60 5.37 14.26
CA LEU A 14 20.21 5.72 12.98
C LEU A 14 21.61 5.13 12.78
N THR A 15 22.00 4.14 13.59
CA THR A 15 23.29 3.46 13.43
C THR A 15 23.35 2.66 12.14
N ALA A 16 24.55 2.44 11.62
CA ALA A 16 24.77 1.72 10.37
C ALA A 16 24.15 0.31 10.38
N GLU A 17 24.12 -0.37 11.52
CA GLU A 17 23.55 -1.73 11.66
C GLU A 17 22.03 -1.77 11.45
N ARG A 18 21.34 -0.63 11.54
CA ARG A 18 19.91 -0.53 11.23
C ARG A 18 19.63 -0.47 9.73
N PHE A 19 20.65 -0.23 8.91
CA PHE A 19 20.51 -0.11 7.47
C PHE A 19 21.09 -1.33 6.75
N ALA A 20 20.44 -1.72 5.66
CA ALA A 20 21.09 -2.47 4.59
C ALA A 20 21.30 -1.48 3.44
N SER A 21 22.54 -1.21 3.06
CA SER A 21 22.85 -0.19 2.06
C SER A 21 23.86 -0.69 1.04
N ARG A 22 23.65 -0.31 -0.22
CA ARG A 22 24.61 -0.43 -1.33
C ARG A 22 25.24 0.92 -1.70
N VAL A 23 24.83 1.99 -1.01
CA VAL A 23 25.40 3.33 -1.13
C VAL A 23 26.16 3.67 0.16
N PRO A 24 27.24 4.47 0.09
CA PRO A 24 27.93 4.93 1.28
C PRO A 24 26.97 5.74 2.15
N LEU A 25 26.95 5.40 3.45
CA LEU A 25 26.18 6.11 4.46
C LEU A 25 27.14 6.77 5.45
N GLU A 26 26.92 8.05 5.72
CA GLU A 26 27.63 8.79 6.75
C GLU A 26 26.65 9.23 7.83
N TYR A 27 27.00 9.00 9.09
CA TYR A 27 26.22 9.47 10.21
C TYR A 27 26.77 10.79 10.74
N ARG A 28 25.89 11.78 10.93
CA ARG A 28 26.24 13.08 11.52
C ARG A 28 25.25 13.43 12.64
N GLN A 29 25.78 13.98 13.73
CA GLN A 29 25.00 14.52 14.84
C GLN A 29 25.46 15.95 15.12
N GLY A 30 24.52 16.85 15.39
CA GLY A 30 24.85 18.20 15.82
C GLY A 30 23.71 19.18 15.66
N LEU A 31 24.03 20.46 15.84
CA LEU A 31 23.11 21.55 15.51
C LEU A 31 23.13 21.77 13.99
N GLN A 32 21.94 21.80 13.38
CA GLN A 32 21.78 22.09 11.96
C GLN A 32 20.88 23.31 11.79
N THR A 33 21.37 24.29 11.04
CA THR A 33 20.59 25.47 10.65
C THR A 33 20.06 25.27 9.24
N LEU A 34 18.74 25.22 9.08
CA LEU A 34 18.07 24.95 7.80
C LEU A 34 16.78 25.78 7.68
N PRO A 35 16.28 25.99 6.44
CA PRO A 35 14.92 26.45 6.23
C PRO A 35 13.93 25.52 6.93
N TRP A 36 13.13 26.06 7.83
CA TRP A 36 12.20 25.28 8.64
C TRP A 36 10.90 26.02 8.88
N GLU A 37 9.91 25.67 8.06
CA GLU A 37 8.53 26.10 8.24
C GLU A 37 7.62 24.91 7.95
N ARG A 38 6.70 24.66 8.89
CA ARG A 38 5.70 23.61 8.80
C ARG A 38 4.40 24.19 8.29
N PHE A 39 4.03 23.86 7.06
CA PHE A 39 2.76 24.26 6.49
C PHE A 39 1.93 23.01 6.19
N GLN A 40 0.76 22.88 6.84
CA GLN A 40 -0.15 21.74 6.67
C GLN A 40 0.55 20.37 6.80
N GLY A 41 1.46 20.25 7.78
CA GLY A 41 2.20 19.00 8.03
C GLY A 41 3.36 18.72 7.05
N ARG A 42 3.74 19.68 6.21
CA ARG A 42 4.89 19.57 5.29
C ARG A 42 5.98 20.56 5.65
N LEU A 43 7.23 20.22 5.31
CA LEU A 43 8.29 21.22 5.24
C LEU A 43 8.14 21.99 3.93
N VAL A 44 8.05 23.31 4.06
CA VAL A 44 8.08 24.22 2.92
C VAL A 44 9.41 24.96 2.90
N ALA A 45 9.96 25.15 1.70
CA ALA A 45 11.18 25.91 1.52
C ALA A 45 10.86 27.40 1.74
N THR A 46 11.28 27.97 2.87
CA THR A 46 10.99 29.37 3.21
C THR A 46 12.24 30.10 3.68
N ARG A 47 12.12 31.41 3.92
CA ARG A 47 13.23 32.23 4.42
C ARG A 47 13.46 32.06 5.92
N GLN A 48 12.56 31.37 6.63
CA GLN A 48 12.70 31.16 8.07
C GLN A 48 13.75 30.08 8.33
N MET A 49 14.90 30.51 8.83
CA MET A 49 15.95 29.60 9.28
C MET A 49 15.70 29.20 10.74
N ARG A 50 15.86 27.92 11.06
CA ARG A 50 15.91 27.44 12.44
C ARG A 50 17.12 26.55 12.66
N THR A 51 17.67 26.63 13.87
CA THR A 51 18.73 25.74 14.34
C THR A 51 18.10 24.67 15.22
N LEU A 52 18.21 23.42 14.78
CA LEU A 52 17.65 22.26 15.47
C LEU A 52 18.75 21.27 15.84
N GLU A 53 18.59 20.56 16.95
CA GLU A 53 19.43 19.39 17.25
C GLU A 53 19.00 18.24 16.35
N SER A 54 19.95 17.68 15.59
CA SER A 54 19.69 16.70 14.54
C SER A 54 20.60 15.49 14.65
N TRP A 55 20.05 14.32 14.34
CA TRP A 55 20.76 13.08 14.07
C TRP A 55 20.37 12.64 12.67
N SER A 56 21.35 12.55 11.78
CA SER A 56 21.09 12.46 10.34
C SER A 56 22.02 11.44 9.69
N VAL A 57 21.47 10.70 8.73
CA VAL A 57 22.19 9.83 7.80
C VAL A 57 22.31 10.55 6.48
N PHE A 58 23.50 10.56 5.90
CA PHE A 58 23.85 11.20 4.64
C PHE A 58 24.31 10.17 3.61
N THR A 59 24.13 10.48 2.35
CA THR A 59 24.76 9.79 1.22
C THR A 59 25.17 10.84 0.19
N ASP A 60 26.41 10.80 -0.29
CA ASP A 60 26.99 11.82 -1.19
C ASP A 60 26.74 13.27 -0.72
N ASP A 61 27.01 13.55 0.56
CA ASP A 61 26.77 14.83 1.24
C ASP A 61 25.31 15.31 1.27
N ARG A 62 24.36 14.48 0.84
CA ARG A 62 22.92 14.77 0.87
C ARG A 62 22.26 14.08 2.06
N GLU A 63 21.48 14.84 2.82
CA GLU A 63 20.78 14.33 4.00
C GLU A 63 19.66 13.38 3.57
N LEU A 64 19.80 12.09 3.88
CA LEU A 64 18.90 11.02 3.46
C LEU A 64 17.73 10.84 4.43
N LEU A 65 18.03 10.74 5.74
CA LEU A 65 17.05 10.46 6.78
C LEU A 65 17.52 11.08 8.09
N SER A 66 16.62 11.71 8.84
CA SER A 66 16.97 12.33 10.10
C SER A 66 15.87 12.37 11.14
N LEU A 67 16.33 12.47 12.38
CA LEU A 67 15.55 12.83 13.55
C LEU A 67 15.94 14.26 13.93
N LYS A 68 14.98 15.17 13.98
CA LYS A 68 15.18 16.57 14.39
C LYS A 68 14.38 16.87 15.64
N LEU A 69 15.02 17.40 16.67
CA LEU A 69 14.37 17.81 17.91
C LEU A 69 14.03 19.30 17.85
N GLU A 70 12.74 19.61 17.98
CA GLU A 70 12.20 20.96 18.12
C GLU A 70 11.38 20.99 19.42
N ASP A 71 11.86 21.71 20.43
CA ASP A 71 11.25 21.78 21.76
C ASP A 71 11.03 20.39 22.39
N ASP A 72 9.77 19.99 22.61
CA ASP A 72 9.36 18.69 23.14
C ASP A 72 8.87 17.73 22.05
N ARG A 73 9.22 17.97 20.78
CA ARG A 73 8.78 17.19 19.62
C ARG A 73 9.96 16.70 18.79
N VAL A 74 9.81 15.46 18.32
CA VAL A 74 10.76 14.85 17.38
C VAL A 74 10.10 14.79 16.01
N HIS A 75 10.87 15.17 15.00
CA HIS A 75 10.47 15.17 13.61
C HIS A 75 11.29 14.13 12.84
N ILE A 76 10.60 13.30 12.07
CA ILE A 76 11.23 12.38 11.13
C ILE A 76 11.22 13.06 9.77
N VAL A 77 12.40 13.33 9.25
CA VAL A 77 12.58 14.01 7.97
C VAL A 77 13.34 13.08 7.05
N ARG A 78 12.95 13.02 5.78
CA ARG A 78 13.74 12.36 4.74
C ARG A 78 14.13 13.36 3.67
N GLY A 79 15.29 13.17 3.06
CA GLY A 79 15.67 13.89 1.86
C GLY A 79 15.47 13.03 0.64
N ILE A 80 14.92 13.62 -0.42
CA ILE A 80 14.75 12.98 -1.72
C ILE A 80 15.12 13.96 -2.83
N GLU A 81 15.51 13.42 -3.99
CA GLU A 81 15.64 14.22 -5.20
C GLU A 81 14.27 14.43 -5.83
N SER A 82 13.89 15.70 -5.99
CA SER A 82 12.59 16.13 -6.51
C SER A 82 12.74 17.00 -7.74
N TYR A 83 11.80 16.85 -8.68
CA TYR A 83 11.61 17.80 -9.77
C TYR A 83 10.63 18.87 -9.37
N THR A 84 11.10 20.11 -9.33
CA THR A 84 10.30 21.28 -9.00
C THR A 84 10.36 22.29 -10.14
N HIS A 85 9.30 23.08 -10.29
CA HIS A 85 9.30 24.24 -11.16
C HIS A 85 9.87 25.41 -10.37
N GLN A 86 11.10 25.80 -10.68
CA GLN A 86 11.74 26.94 -10.03
C GLN A 86 11.50 28.21 -10.86
N PRO A 87 11.14 29.33 -10.21
CA PRO A 87 11.14 30.62 -10.87
C PRO A 87 12.58 30.97 -11.28
N HIS A 88 12.74 31.49 -12.48
CA HIS A 88 13.99 32.09 -12.93
C HIS A 88 13.66 33.37 -13.68
N ASP A 89 14.47 34.40 -13.44
CA ASP A 89 14.30 35.69 -14.08
C ASP A 89 14.78 35.62 -15.53
N THR A 90 13.93 36.05 -16.46
CA THR A 90 14.29 36.31 -17.85
C THR A 90 14.04 37.79 -18.18
N PRO A 91 14.60 38.34 -19.27
CA PRO A 91 14.28 39.71 -19.70
C PRO A 91 12.78 39.97 -19.90
N GLU A 92 12.00 38.92 -20.17
CA GLU A 92 10.55 38.94 -20.37
C GLU A 92 9.73 38.76 -19.08
N GLY A 93 10.37 38.52 -17.92
CA GLY A 93 9.72 38.36 -16.61
C GLY A 93 10.13 37.07 -15.88
N ILE A 94 9.38 36.70 -14.83
CA ILE A 94 9.62 35.47 -14.09
C ILE A 94 9.02 34.30 -14.88
N GLN A 95 9.88 33.41 -15.39
CA GLN A 95 9.48 32.17 -16.02
C GLN A 95 9.72 30.99 -15.07
N THR A 96 8.95 29.92 -15.20
CA THR A 96 9.21 28.67 -14.47
C THR A 96 9.94 27.68 -15.35
N ARG A 97 10.99 27.04 -14.83
CA ARG A 97 11.63 25.90 -15.49
C ARG A 97 11.66 24.70 -14.56
N GLU A 98 11.51 23.50 -15.12
CA GLU A 98 11.73 22.28 -14.37
C GLU A 98 13.21 22.16 -13.99
N SER A 99 13.47 21.82 -12.73
CA SER A 99 14.81 21.64 -12.18
C SER A 99 14.77 20.51 -11.15
N SER A 100 15.87 19.76 -11.02
CA SER A 100 16.02 18.83 -9.90
C SER A 100 16.62 19.56 -8.69
N CYS A 101 16.08 19.28 -7.51
CA CYS A 101 16.63 19.75 -6.24
C CYS A 101 16.48 18.68 -5.17
N TRP A 102 17.41 18.68 -4.22
CA TRP A 102 17.26 17.88 -3.01
C TRP A 102 16.24 18.54 -2.08
N GLN A 103 15.15 17.84 -1.77
CA GLN A 103 14.06 18.34 -0.94
C GLN A 103 13.96 17.52 0.34
N LEU A 104 13.78 18.21 1.46
CA LEU A 104 13.46 17.60 2.74
C LEU A 104 11.94 17.49 2.91
N GLU A 105 11.47 16.32 3.30
CA GLU A 105 10.05 16.03 3.53
C GLU A 105 9.82 15.64 5.00
N LEU A 106 8.79 16.22 5.63
CA LEU A 106 8.33 15.80 6.95
C LEU A 106 7.49 14.53 6.82
N ILE A 107 7.96 13.44 7.41
CA ILE A 107 7.27 12.14 7.39
C ILE A 107 6.39 11.96 8.62
N ALA A 108 6.89 12.37 9.79
CA ALA A 108 6.15 12.30 11.04
C ALA A 108 6.62 13.37 12.03
N SER A 109 5.72 13.77 12.93
CA SER A 109 6.05 14.58 14.10
C SER A 109 5.38 14.00 15.33
N MET A 110 6.16 13.73 16.37
CA MET A 110 5.72 13.05 17.58
C MET A 110 6.14 13.85 18.82
N PRO A 111 5.23 14.11 19.77
CA PRO A 111 5.63 14.57 21.10
C PRO A 111 6.56 13.57 21.78
N LEU A 112 7.50 14.06 22.61
CA LEU A 112 8.32 13.21 23.46
C LEU A 112 7.49 12.42 24.49
N THR A 113 6.25 12.85 24.74
CA THR A 113 5.26 12.17 25.59
C THR A 113 4.56 10.99 24.89
N THR A 114 4.84 10.73 23.60
CA THR A 114 4.25 9.61 22.86
C THR A 114 4.55 8.27 23.57
N PRO A 115 3.53 7.44 23.86
CA PRO A 115 3.75 6.11 24.45
C PRO A 115 4.65 5.26 23.55
N ASN A 116 5.62 4.55 24.14
CA ASN A 116 6.58 3.73 23.40
C ASN A 116 7.33 4.48 22.29
N LEU A 117 7.69 5.75 22.53
CA LEU A 117 8.29 6.64 21.53
C LEU A 117 9.40 5.99 20.68
N GLU A 118 10.32 5.23 21.28
CA GLU A 118 11.40 4.55 20.53
C GLU A 118 10.85 3.65 19.41
N ARG A 119 9.82 2.85 19.71
CA ARG A 119 9.16 1.99 18.73
C ARG A 119 8.44 2.81 17.67
N GLU A 120 7.72 3.86 18.06
CA GLU A 120 7.02 4.71 17.10
C GLU A 120 8.01 5.45 16.17
N LEU A 121 9.14 5.92 16.69
CA LEU A 121 10.21 6.51 15.89
C LEU A 121 10.78 5.50 14.89
N MET A 122 11.03 4.26 15.33
CA MET A 122 11.48 3.19 14.44
C MET A 122 10.45 2.93 13.32
N LEU A 123 9.16 2.84 13.63
CA LEU A 123 8.10 2.64 12.64
C LEU A 123 7.97 3.84 11.68
N GLY A 124 8.17 5.06 12.18
CA GLY A 124 8.18 6.26 11.35
C GLY A 124 9.39 6.33 10.42
N LEU A 125 10.58 5.91 10.88
CA LEU A 125 11.78 5.78 10.05
C LEU A 125 11.62 4.69 8.98
N GLN A 126 11.03 3.56 9.36
CA GLN A 126 10.64 2.51 8.42
C GLN A 126 9.70 3.05 7.33
N ARG A 127 8.68 3.83 7.72
CA ARG A 127 7.77 4.48 6.76
C ARG A 127 8.50 5.48 5.85
N ALA A 128 9.43 6.25 6.38
CA ALA A 128 10.21 7.20 5.58
C ALA A 128 10.96 6.51 4.42
N VAL A 129 11.39 5.26 4.63
CA VAL A 129 12.10 4.44 3.65
C VAL A 129 11.15 3.60 2.78
N TRP A 130 10.15 2.93 3.37
CA TRP A 130 9.28 1.97 2.67
C TRP A 130 7.98 2.54 2.12
N GLY A 131 7.62 3.74 2.54
CA GLY A 131 6.35 4.36 2.23
C GLY A 131 5.14 3.64 2.86
N ALA A 132 3.96 4.17 2.58
CA ALA A 132 2.67 3.56 2.86
C ALA A 132 2.27 2.58 1.75
N ARG A 133 1.26 1.74 2.03
CA ARG A 133 0.65 0.82 1.05
C ARG A 133 0.01 1.56 -0.13
N LEU A 134 -0.73 2.63 0.18
CA LEU A 134 -1.44 3.47 -0.79
C LEU A 134 -0.93 4.90 -0.64
N PRO A 135 0.19 5.25 -1.27
CA PRO A 135 0.74 6.59 -1.18
C PRO A 135 -0.16 7.56 -1.95
N LEU A 136 -0.89 8.39 -1.23
CA LEU A 136 -1.73 9.45 -1.81
C LEU A 136 -0.93 10.73 -2.04
N THR A 137 0.16 10.89 -1.30
CA THR A 137 1.07 12.03 -1.40
C THR A 137 2.51 11.56 -1.58
N PRO A 138 3.42 12.43 -2.07
CA PRO A 138 4.84 12.13 -2.15
C PRO A 138 5.42 11.59 -0.84
N GLU A 139 5.07 12.20 0.31
CA GLU A 139 5.58 11.82 1.64
C GLU A 139 5.22 10.39 2.05
N GLU A 140 4.22 9.81 1.39
CA GLU A 140 3.78 8.44 1.59
C GLU A 140 4.45 7.46 0.63
N SER A 141 5.08 7.89 -0.46
CA SER A 141 5.75 6.99 -1.38
C SER A 141 7.00 6.37 -0.73
N PRO A 142 7.42 5.15 -1.11
CA PRO A 142 8.73 4.64 -0.71
C PRO A 142 9.86 5.56 -1.18
N HIS A 143 10.96 5.56 -0.44
CA HIS A 143 12.18 6.24 -0.84
C HIS A 143 12.70 5.63 -2.16
N PRO A 144 13.20 6.43 -3.12
CA PRO A 144 13.70 5.89 -4.39
C PRO A 144 14.82 4.85 -4.21
N LEU A 145 15.80 5.13 -3.36
CA LEU A 145 16.87 4.16 -3.06
C LEU A 145 16.32 2.81 -2.54
N PHE A 146 15.22 2.80 -1.79
CA PHE A 146 14.57 1.53 -1.41
C PHE A 146 13.89 0.86 -2.59
N SER A 147 13.15 1.62 -3.40
CA SER A 147 12.51 1.08 -4.60
C SER A 147 13.50 0.42 -5.56
N PHE A 148 14.74 0.93 -5.64
CA PHE A 148 15.81 0.38 -6.48
C PHE A 148 16.72 -0.64 -5.76
N GLY A 149 16.40 -1.03 -4.52
CA GLY A 149 17.18 -2.04 -3.79
C GLY A 149 18.58 -1.57 -3.38
N LEU A 150 18.75 -0.26 -3.18
CA LEU A 150 20.00 0.37 -2.75
C LEU A 150 20.02 0.70 -1.26
N LEU A 151 18.86 0.80 -0.61
CA LEU A 151 18.71 1.15 0.81
C LEU A 151 17.52 0.43 1.42
N ALA A 152 17.66 -0.13 2.62
CA ALA A 152 16.56 -0.55 3.48
C ALA A 152 16.87 -0.21 4.95
N TYR A 153 15.82 -0.05 5.77
CA TYR A 153 15.94 0.30 7.19
C TYR A 153 15.14 -0.64 8.06
N GLY A 154 15.71 -1.18 9.15
CA GLY A 154 14.94 -1.84 10.21
C GLY A 154 14.25 -3.16 9.81
N VAL A 155 14.87 -3.95 8.94
CA VAL A 155 14.28 -5.17 8.31
C VAL A 155 13.80 -6.23 9.32
N ALA A 156 14.41 -6.28 10.51
CA ALA A 156 14.09 -7.24 11.56
C ALA A 156 12.66 -7.11 12.11
N ASP A 157 12.20 -5.88 12.26
CA ASP A 157 11.03 -5.54 13.07
C ASP A 157 9.78 -5.34 12.21
N THR A 158 9.65 -6.15 11.16
CA THR A 158 8.74 -5.87 10.05
C THR A 158 7.80 -7.02 9.76
N THR A 159 6.71 -6.70 9.09
CA THR A 159 5.78 -7.69 8.58
C THR A 159 6.48 -8.69 7.64
N PRO A 160 6.02 -9.96 7.60
CA PRO A 160 6.48 -10.95 6.64
C PRO A 160 6.56 -10.45 5.19
N GLY A 161 5.54 -9.71 4.71
CA GLY A 161 5.54 -9.13 3.36
C GLY A 161 6.68 -8.14 3.12
N ARG A 162 6.90 -7.19 4.04
CA ARG A 162 8.02 -6.23 3.95
C ARG A 162 9.41 -6.88 4.01
N ARG A 163 9.56 -7.99 4.75
CA ARG A 163 10.81 -8.77 4.71
C ARG A 163 11.06 -9.38 3.34
N VAL A 164 10.05 -10.00 2.76
CA VAL A 164 10.12 -10.56 1.39
C VAL A 164 10.46 -9.45 0.39
N GLU A 165 9.80 -8.30 0.48
CA GLU A 165 10.11 -7.14 -0.38
C GLU A 165 11.57 -6.73 -0.24
N THR A 166 12.02 -6.53 0.99
CA THR A 166 13.38 -6.06 1.25
C THR A 166 14.41 -7.05 0.73
N TRP A 167 14.23 -8.35 0.95
CA TRP A 167 15.16 -9.37 0.47
C TRP A 167 15.22 -9.41 -1.05
N LEU A 168 14.07 -9.42 -1.74
CA LEU A 168 14.02 -9.44 -3.20
C LEU A 168 14.69 -8.19 -3.80
N ARG A 169 14.42 -7.00 -3.25
CA ARG A 169 15.05 -5.76 -3.74
C ARG A 169 16.55 -5.68 -3.42
N MET A 170 16.92 -5.89 -2.16
CA MET A 170 18.28 -5.61 -1.66
C MET A 170 19.27 -6.73 -1.93
N LEU A 171 18.84 -7.98 -2.01
CA LEU A 171 19.73 -9.12 -2.12
C LEU A 171 19.68 -9.75 -3.51
N ARG A 172 18.59 -9.53 -4.25
CA ARG A 172 18.28 -10.23 -5.51
C ARG A 172 18.66 -11.71 -5.41
N PRO A 173 18.18 -12.39 -4.35
CA PRO A 173 18.64 -13.73 -4.04
C PRO A 173 18.22 -14.68 -5.16
N THR A 174 19.00 -15.73 -5.41
CA THR A 174 18.44 -16.87 -6.13
C THR A 174 17.22 -17.38 -5.35
N PRO A 175 16.21 -17.97 -6.03
CA PRO A 175 15.05 -18.50 -5.36
C PRO A 175 15.42 -19.46 -4.21
N GLN A 176 16.38 -20.37 -4.44
CA GLN A 176 16.84 -21.32 -3.44
C GLN A 176 17.43 -20.61 -2.20
N ALA A 177 18.19 -19.54 -2.41
CA ALA A 177 18.77 -18.76 -1.34
C ALA A 177 17.68 -18.02 -0.53
N LEU A 178 16.64 -17.51 -1.19
CA LEU A 178 15.47 -16.91 -0.53
C LEU A 178 14.75 -17.92 0.39
N ALA A 179 14.51 -19.15 -0.09
CA ALA A 179 13.88 -20.19 0.71
C ALA A 179 14.75 -20.63 1.89
N ALA A 180 16.07 -20.73 1.71
CA ALA A 180 17.00 -21.06 2.79
C ALA A 180 17.01 -19.96 3.87
N ALA A 181 17.06 -18.69 3.47
CA ALA A 181 16.98 -17.55 4.38
C ALA A 181 15.67 -17.55 5.19
N TRP A 182 14.54 -17.83 4.53
CA TRP A 182 13.24 -17.88 5.20
C TRP A 182 13.14 -18.99 6.26
N LYS A 183 13.80 -20.13 6.02
CA LYS A 183 13.86 -21.27 6.95
C LYS A 183 14.81 -21.05 8.13
N GLY A 184 15.47 -19.90 8.21
CA GLY A 184 16.40 -19.60 9.29
C GLY A 184 17.73 -20.32 9.19
N ALA A 185 18.12 -20.77 7.99
CA ALA A 185 19.47 -21.27 7.79
C ALA A 185 20.45 -20.12 8.07
N SER A 186 21.29 -20.30 9.10
CA SER A 186 22.31 -19.32 9.50
C SER A 186 23.33 -19.13 8.37
N GLY A 187 23.60 -17.86 8.01
CA GLY A 187 24.67 -17.50 7.06
C GLY A 187 24.20 -17.12 5.66
N PHE A 188 23.09 -16.37 5.53
CA PHE A 188 22.71 -15.82 4.23
C PHE A 188 23.65 -14.68 3.83
N VAL A 189 24.46 -14.93 2.79
CA VAL A 189 25.21 -13.91 2.04
C VAL A 189 24.55 -13.81 0.67
N GLY A 190 24.03 -12.64 0.31
CA GLY A 190 23.46 -12.44 -1.03
C GLY A 190 24.53 -12.58 -2.12
N GLU A 191 24.13 -12.68 -3.39
CA GLU A 191 25.08 -12.80 -4.52
C GLU A 191 26.14 -11.69 -4.55
N GLN A 192 25.85 -10.55 -3.92
CA GLN A 192 26.74 -9.38 -3.84
C GLN A 192 27.56 -9.28 -2.54
N GLY A 193 27.68 -10.35 -1.75
CA GLY A 193 28.51 -10.33 -0.53
C GLY A 193 27.89 -9.58 0.66
N LEU A 194 26.65 -9.07 0.52
CA LEU A 194 25.92 -8.45 1.61
C LEU A 194 25.51 -9.52 2.64
N SER A 195 26.15 -9.49 3.79
CA SER A 195 25.62 -10.13 5.00
C SER A 195 24.55 -9.22 5.58
N MET A 196 23.30 -9.66 5.60
CA MET A 196 22.33 -9.03 6.48
C MET A 196 22.79 -9.25 7.93
N PRO A 197 22.56 -8.32 8.86
CA PRO A 197 22.73 -8.59 10.28
C PRO A 197 22.06 -9.92 10.60
N GLN A 198 22.70 -10.78 11.39
CA GLN A 198 22.15 -12.08 11.75
C GLN A 198 20.74 -11.90 12.32
N LEU A 199 19.75 -12.08 11.45
CA LEU A 199 18.34 -12.06 11.79
C LEU A 199 18.06 -13.42 12.38
N SER A 200 18.46 -13.60 13.65
CA SER A 200 18.02 -14.75 14.41
C SER A 200 16.49 -14.75 14.35
N LEU A 201 15.91 -15.75 13.69
CA LEU A 201 14.51 -16.13 13.83
C LEU A 201 14.21 -16.62 15.26
N ARG A 202 14.93 -16.16 16.29
CA ARG A 202 14.51 -16.27 17.68
C ARG A 202 13.25 -15.43 17.81
N ASN A 203 12.15 -16.07 17.46
CA ASN A 203 10.77 -15.77 17.80
C ASN A 203 10.71 -14.88 19.04
N ASN A 204 10.47 -13.59 18.83
CA ASN A 204 9.81 -12.75 19.83
C ASN A 204 8.32 -13.13 19.92
N ASN A 205 8.03 -14.43 20.07
CA ASN A 205 6.75 -14.96 20.56
C ASN A 205 6.64 -14.79 22.09
N ARG A 206 7.22 -13.73 22.66
CA ARG A 206 6.93 -13.36 24.04
C ARG A 206 5.56 -12.67 24.05
N GLY A 207 4.51 -13.47 24.19
CA GLY A 207 3.28 -13.09 24.89
C GLY A 207 2.23 -12.24 24.16
N ILE A 208 2.01 -12.42 22.86
CA ILE A 208 0.73 -11.97 22.26
C ILE A 208 -0.13 -13.21 22.04
N ASP A 209 -0.98 -13.53 23.02
CA ASP A 209 -2.04 -14.52 22.89
C ASP A 209 -2.97 -14.09 21.74
N ARG A 210 -2.75 -14.65 20.55
CA ARG A 210 -3.69 -14.51 19.43
C ARG A 210 -4.76 -15.59 19.57
N PRO A 211 -6.05 -15.22 19.66
CA PRO A 211 -7.11 -16.21 19.70
C PRO A 211 -7.13 -17.04 18.40
N ARG A 212 -7.15 -18.37 18.54
CA ARG A 212 -7.46 -19.30 17.45
C ARG A 212 -8.91 -19.09 17.03
N SER A 213 -9.17 -18.86 15.74
CA SER A 213 -10.52 -18.74 15.18
C SER A 213 -10.79 -19.86 14.17
N PRO A 214 -12.04 -20.37 14.09
CA PRO A 214 -12.45 -21.32 13.06
C PRO A 214 -12.69 -20.62 11.71
N THR A 215 -12.42 -21.37 10.63
CA THR A 215 -12.92 -21.27 9.24
C THR A 215 -13.00 -19.88 8.57
N ASN A 216 -11.86 -19.43 8.02
CA ASN A 216 -11.82 -18.42 6.95
C ASN A 216 -11.90 -19.13 5.59
N PRO A 217 -12.82 -18.79 4.66
CA PRO A 217 -12.94 -19.40 3.32
C PRO A 217 -11.77 -19.07 2.36
N LEU A 218 -10.60 -18.73 2.91
CA LEU A 218 -9.34 -18.40 2.24
C LEU A 218 -8.19 -19.37 2.56
N ALA A 219 -8.46 -20.56 3.12
CA ALA A 219 -7.44 -21.61 3.34
C ALA A 219 -7.81 -22.90 2.60
N PRO A 220 -6.86 -23.53 1.90
CA PRO A 220 -5.89 -24.37 2.59
C PRO A 220 -4.46 -24.20 2.04
N LEU A 221 -3.66 -23.37 2.70
CA LEU A 221 -2.23 -23.64 2.81
C LEU A 221 -2.00 -23.92 4.28
N ASP A 222 -1.39 -25.07 4.59
CA ASP A 222 -1.05 -25.43 5.96
C ASP A 222 -0.14 -24.35 6.56
N PRO A 223 -0.63 -23.55 7.54
CA PRO A 223 0.18 -22.48 8.13
C PRO A 223 1.37 -23.02 8.93
N TYR A 224 1.45 -24.34 9.14
CA TYR A 224 2.53 -25.00 9.85
C TYR A 224 3.62 -25.56 8.92
N SER A 225 3.43 -25.53 7.60
CA SER A 225 4.52 -25.82 6.67
C SER A 225 5.46 -24.62 6.56
N PRO A 226 6.79 -24.78 6.71
CA PRO A 226 7.76 -23.72 6.50
C PRO A 226 7.62 -23.05 5.13
N ASN A 227 7.20 -23.82 4.11
CA ASN A 227 6.93 -23.32 2.77
C ASN A 227 5.59 -22.56 2.69
N GLY A 228 4.55 -23.03 3.39
CA GLY A 228 3.25 -22.34 3.49
C GLY A 228 3.38 -20.95 4.11
N CYS A 229 4.33 -20.77 5.04
CA CYS A 229 4.64 -19.48 5.63
C CYS A 229 5.23 -18.46 4.64
N LEU A 230 6.08 -18.88 3.71
CA LEU A 230 6.70 -17.97 2.74
C LEU A 230 5.71 -17.54 1.66
N LEU A 231 4.90 -18.46 1.11
CA LEU A 231 3.88 -18.09 0.13
C LEU A 231 2.79 -17.19 0.74
N ALA A 232 2.44 -17.42 2.01
CA ALA A 232 1.58 -16.51 2.76
C ALA A 232 2.22 -15.12 2.95
N ALA A 233 3.54 -15.05 3.22
CA ALA A 233 4.27 -13.79 3.29
C ALA A 233 4.34 -13.07 1.93
N MET A 234 4.58 -13.80 0.84
CA MET A 234 4.52 -13.27 -0.53
C MET A 234 3.13 -12.72 -0.86
N ARG A 235 2.05 -13.37 -0.40
CA ARG A 235 0.71 -12.81 -0.49
C ARG A 235 0.56 -11.53 0.34
N GLN A 236 1.15 -11.50 1.54
CA GLN A 236 1.11 -10.32 2.41
C GLN A 236 1.84 -9.11 1.80
N VAL A 237 2.79 -9.30 0.88
CA VAL A 237 3.38 -8.19 0.11
C VAL A 237 2.31 -7.29 -0.49
N PHE A 238 1.25 -7.85 -1.08
CA PHE A 238 0.15 -7.08 -1.69
C PHE A 238 -0.72 -6.34 -0.66
N ASP A 239 -0.60 -6.71 0.61
CA ASP A 239 -1.25 -6.02 1.72
C ASP A 239 -0.40 -4.92 2.35
N ASP A 240 0.92 -5.05 2.28
CA ASP A 240 1.85 -4.18 2.99
C ASP A 240 2.55 -3.17 2.06
N VAL A 241 2.73 -3.51 0.78
CA VAL A 241 3.63 -2.84 -0.15
C VAL A 241 2.86 -2.06 -1.21
N SER A 242 3.26 -0.80 -1.43
CA SER A 242 2.84 -0.07 -2.62
C SER A 242 3.51 -0.70 -3.83
N LEU A 243 2.74 -1.19 -4.79
CA LEU A 243 3.27 -1.78 -6.00
C LEU A 243 3.45 -0.70 -7.06
N SER A 244 4.58 -0.74 -7.77
CA SER A 244 4.82 0.08 -8.96
C SER A 244 5.29 -0.85 -10.07
N PRO A 245 4.67 -0.80 -11.25
CA PRO A 245 5.01 -1.66 -12.38
C PRO A 245 6.35 -1.25 -13.01
N TRP A 246 6.90 -0.12 -12.57
CA TRP A 246 8.15 0.45 -13.05
C TRP A 246 9.35 0.09 -12.16
N THR A 247 9.13 -0.78 -11.18
CA THR A 247 10.22 -1.45 -10.46
C THR A 247 10.24 -2.91 -10.89
N ASP A 248 11.40 -3.53 -10.86
CA ASP A 248 11.58 -4.95 -11.16
C ASP A 248 11.05 -5.89 -10.07
N PHE A 249 10.51 -5.33 -8.98
CA PHE A 249 10.07 -6.11 -7.83
C PHE A 249 8.95 -7.10 -8.14
N ILE A 250 7.96 -6.73 -8.95
CA ILE A 250 6.85 -7.64 -9.30
C ILE A 250 7.36 -8.85 -10.08
N PRO A 251 8.10 -8.68 -11.20
CA PRO A 251 8.74 -9.80 -11.88
C PRO A 251 9.58 -10.68 -10.93
N LEU A 252 10.44 -10.06 -10.10
CA LEU A 252 11.28 -10.79 -9.14
C LEU A 252 10.46 -11.62 -8.14
N LEU A 253 9.37 -11.07 -7.63
CA LEU A 253 8.47 -11.77 -6.70
C LEU A 253 7.78 -12.97 -7.37
N LEU A 254 7.29 -12.78 -8.59
CA LEU A 254 6.58 -13.81 -9.33
C LEU A 254 7.53 -14.93 -9.80
N ASP A 255 8.73 -14.57 -10.27
CA ASP A 255 9.79 -15.52 -10.65
C ASP A 255 10.25 -16.35 -9.45
N ALA A 256 10.41 -15.70 -8.28
CA ALA A 256 10.74 -16.39 -7.04
C ALA A 256 9.64 -17.37 -6.62
N ALA A 257 8.36 -17.00 -6.75
CA ALA A 257 7.26 -17.90 -6.44
C ALA A 257 7.21 -19.11 -7.38
N GLU A 258 7.31 -18.90 -8.69
CA GLU A 258 7.34 -19.97 -9.70
C GLU A 258 8.51 -20.94 -9.51
N SER A 259 9.65 -20.44 -9.04
CA SER A 259 10.85 -21.25 -8.81
C SER A 259 10.81 -22.03 -7.48
N LEU A 260 10.06 -21.55 -6.48
CA LEU A 260 10.09 -22.10 -5.12
C LEU A 260 8.94 -23.04 -4.78
N PHE A 261 7.81 -22.90 -5.46
CA PHE A 261 6.58 -23.60 -5.09
C PHE A 261 6.09 -24.50 -6.22
N PRO A 262 5.37 -25.59 -5.88
CA PRO A 262 4.71 -26.42 -6.88
C PRO A 262 3.76 -25.58 -7.77
N PRO A 263 3.63 -25.90 -9.07
CA PRO A 263 2.77 -25.14 -9.98
C PRO A 263 1.31 -25.01 -9.52
N GLY A 264 0.78 -25.98 -8.77
CA GLY A 264 -0.57 -25.92 -8.19
C GLY A 264 -0.74 -24.81 -7.16
N ASP A 265 0.23 -24.68 -6.25
CA ASP A 265 0.23 -23.66 -5.20
C ASP A 265 0.42 -22.26 -5.81
N VAL A 266 1.30 -22.15 -6.80
CA VAL A 266 1.51 -20.91 -7.55
C VAL A 266 0.24 -20.50 -8.29
N ALA A 267 -0.44 -21.43 -8.98
CA ALA A 267 -1.68 -21.13 -9.68
C ALA A 267 -2.79 -20.64 -8.75
N GLU A 268 -2.97 -21.26 -7.57
CA GLU A 268 -3.94 -20.80 -6.56
C GLU A 268 -3.57 -19.41 -5.98
N TRP A 269 -2.28 -19.16 -5.77
CA TRP A 269 -1.79 -17.85 -5.33
C TRP A 269 -2.00 -16.77 -6.41
N LEU A 270 -1.61 -17.03 -7.65
CA LEU A 270 -1.84 -16.13 -8.80
C LEU A 270 -3.33 -15.85 -8.98
N ALA A 271 -4.19 -16.87 -8.91
CA ALA A 271 -5.64 -16.70 -8.97
C ALA A 271 -6.17 -15.80 -7.84
N SER A 272 -5.62 -15.95 -6.63
CA SER A 272 -5.96 -15.10 -5.49
C SER A 272 -5.63 -13.63 -5.72
N LEU A 273 -4.45 -13.36 -6.27
CA LEU A 273 -3.96 -12.01 -6.56
C LEU A 273 -4.70 -11.38 -7.73
N LEU A 274 -4.91 -12.13 -8.81
CA LEU A 274 -5.63 -11.67 -9.99
C LEU A 274 -7.05 -11.26 -9.61
N LEU A 275 -7.74 -12.03 -8.78
CA LEU A 275 -9.06 -11.65 -8.26
C LEU A 275 -9.04 -10.41 -7.37
N LEU A 276 -7.95 -10.14 -6.66
CA LEU A 276 -7.83 -8.91 -5.87
C LEU A 276 -7.66 -7.70 -6.80
N VAL A 277 -6.76 -7.81 -7.77
CA VAL A 277 -6.47 -6.76 -8.77
C VAL A 277 -7.71 -6.47 -9.62
N THR A 278 -8.46 -7.50 -10.06
CA THR A 278 -9.67 -7.30 -10.86
C THR A 278 -10.76 -6.57 -10.06
N ARG A 279 -10.90 -6.87 -8.76
CA ARG A 279 -11.83 -6.15 -7.88
C ARG A 279 -11.40 -4.71 -7.63
N HIS A 280 -10.10 -4.46 -7.55
CA HIS A 280 -9.57 -3.09 -7.45
C HIS A 280 -9.87 -2.31 -8.74
N LEU A 281 -9.52 -2.85 -9.90
CA LEU A 281 -9.83 -2.23 -11.19
C LEU A 281 -11.34 -2.06 -11.45
N THR A 282 -12.18 -2.93 -10.87
CA THR A 282 -13.65 -2.76 -10.90
C THR A 282 -14.11 -1.57 -10.04
N ALA A 283 -13.42 -1.28 -8.93
CA ALA A 283 -13.66 -0.07 -8.14
C ALA A 283 -13.13 1.20 -8.83
N TYR A 284 -12.15 1.06 -9.73
CA TYR A 284 -11.39 2.17 -10.31
C TYR A 284 -11.28 2.08 -11.83
N ASP A 285 -12.39 2.40 -12.50
CA ASP A 285 -12.46 2.37 -13.95
C ASP A 285 -11.40 3.27 -14.62
N LEU A 286 -10.45 2.65 -15.32
CA LEU A 286 -9.38 3.34 -16.03
C LEU A 286 -9.90 4.26 -17.14
N HIS A 287 -11.11 4.06 -17.68
CA HIS A 287 -11.71 5.00 -18.63
C HIS A 287 -12.01 6.35 -17.95
N LEU A 288 -12.63 6.30 -16.77
CA LEU A 288 -13.10 7.48 -16.06
C LEU A 288 -11.97 8.20 -15.33
N PHE A 289 -11.02 7.44 -14.78
CA PHE A 289 -9.91 7.98 -14.01
C PHE A 289 -8.60 8.07 -14.81
N HIS A 290 -8.66 7.90 -16.14
CA HIS A 290 -7.50 7.96 -17.06
C HIS A 290 -6.57 9.16 -16.79
N HIS A 291 -7.17 10.33 -16.55
CA HIS A 291 -6.48 11.60 -16.31
C HIS A 291 -5.87 11.76 -14.91
N ARG A 292 -6.28 10.94 -13.93
CA ARG A 292 -5.62 10.84 -12.62
C ARG A 292 -4.63 9.69 -12.58
N GLY A 293 -4.81 8.72 -13.48
CA GLY A 293 -4.04 7.50 -13.71
C GLY A 293 -3.56 6.74 -12.47
N GLU A 294 -4.26 6.88 -11.35
CA GLU A 294 -3.91 6.25 -10.08
C GLU A 294 -3.81 4.71 -10.14
N ASN A 295 -4.30 4.05 -11.21
CA ASN A 295 -4.46 2.58 -11.27
C ASN A 295 -3.84 1.89 -12.52
N TYR A 296 -3.02 2.57 -13.33
CA TYR A 296 -2.23 1.89 -14.38
C TYR A 296 -1.31 0.77 -13.86
N PRO A 297 -0.68 0.91 -12.68
CA PRO A 297 0.00 -0.20 -12.00
C PRO A 297 -0.79 -1.49 -11.95
N ASP A 298 -2.06 -1.42 -11.61
CA ASP A 298 -2.92 -2.59 -11.46
C ASP A 298 -3.29 -3.21 -12.81
N ALA A 299 -3.45 -2.40 -13.85
CA ALA A 299 -3.69 -2.90 -15.20
C ALA A 299 -2.49 -3.69 -15.75
N LEU A 300 -1.28 -3.17 -15.51
CA LEU A 300 -0.04 -3.84 -15.89
C LEU A 300 0.19 -5.10 -15.06
N LEU A 301 -0.10 -5.04 -13.76
CA LEU A 301 -0.07 -6.21 -12.88
C LEU A 301 -1.11 -7.27 -13.31
N LEU A 302 -2.29 -6.85 -13.78
CA LEU A 302 -3.31 -7.75 -14.31
C LEU A 302 -2.79 -8.54 -15.51
N GLU A 303 -2.09 -7.88 -16.45
CA GLU A 303 -1.47 -8.57 -17.60
C GLU A 303 -0.50 -9.64 -17.13
N GLU A 304 0.45 -9.24 -16.29
CA GLU A 304 1.51 -10.10 -15.80
C GLU A 304 0.90 -11.32 -15.08
N LEU A 305 0.00 -11.10 -14.11
CA LEU A 305 -0.63 -12.19 -13.37
C LEU A 305 -1.44 -13.13 -14.26
N LEU A 306 -2.17 -12.60 -15.25
CA LEU A 306 -2.96 -13.41 -16.18
C LEU A 306 -2.09 -14.27 -17.09
N VAL A 307 -1.02 -13.71 -17.66
CA VAL A 307 -0.05 -14.45 -18.48
C VAL A 307 0.56 -15.59 -17.67
N ARG A 308 0.98 -15.31 -16.43
CA ARG A 308 1.58 -16.34 -15.58
C ARG A 308 0.59 -17.45 -15.19
N LEU A 309 -0.65 -17.09 -14.86
CA LEU A 309 -1.69 -18.06 -14.56
C LEU A 309 -1.97 -18.99 -15.77
N LEU A 310 -1.99 -18.44 -16.98
CA LEU A 310 -2.14 -19.22 -18.22
C LEU A 310 -0.97 -20.16 -18.45
N ARG A 311 0.27 -19.74 -18.18
CA ARG A 311 1.45 -20.62 -18.27
C ARG A 311 1.37 -21.80 -17.31
N CYS A 312 0.80 -21.63 -16.11
CA CYS A 312 0.56 -22.75 -15.21
C CYS A 312 -0.38 -23.80 -15.83
N SER A 313 -1.31 -23.39 -16.72
CA SER A 313 -2.29 -24.26 -17.37
C SER A 313 -3.12 -25.09 -16.37
N ARG A 314 -3.39 -24.52 -15.18
CA ARG A 314 -4.17 -25.16 -14.12
C ARG A 314 -5.43 -24.36 -13.82
N PHE A 315 -6.57 -24.95 -14.17
CA PHE A 315 -7.91 -24.38 -13.95
C PHE A 315 -8.82 -25.38 -13.24
N ASP A 316 -8.19 -26.17 -12.37
CA ASP A 316 -8.78 -27.30 -11.66
C ASP A 316 -9.83 -26.79 -10.65
N THR A 317 -9.60 -25.62 -10.06
CA THR A 317 -10.48 -25.03 -9.04
C THR A 317 -11.42 -23.96 -9.62
N ARG A 318 -12.60 -23.84 -9.01
CA ARG A 318 -13.56 -22.75 -9.30
C ARG A 318 -12.91 -21.37 -9.17
N ARG A 319 -11.97 -21.21 -8.25
CA ARG A 319 -11.26 -19.94 -8.03
C ARG A 319 -10.31 -19.61 -9.17
N GLN A 320 -9.54 -20.58 -9.65
CA GLN A 320 -8.65 -20.37 -10.80
C GLN A 320 -9.44 -20.00 -12.05
N ARG A 321 -10.55 -20.69 -12.30
CA ARG A 321 -11.49 -20.37 -13.38
C ARG A 321 -12.13 -18.98 -13.23
N ALA A 322 -12.53 -18.61 -12.02
CA ALA A 322 -13.02 -17.27 -11.71
C ALA A 322 -11.96 -16.19 -12.00
N ALA A 323 -10.71 -16.42 -11.56
CA ALA A 323 -9.60 -15.51 -11.82
C ALA A 323 -9.34 -15.34 -13.32
N LEU A 324 -9.30 -16.45 -14.07
CA LEU A 324 -9.17 -16.44 -15.54
C LEU A 324 -10.27 -15.59 -16.18
N ARG A 325 -11.54 -15.84 -15.84
CA ARG A 325 -12.70 -15.15 -16.39
C ARG A 325 -12.66 -13.64 -16.13
N GLN A 326 -12.39 -13.24 -14.88
CA GLN A 326 -12.33 -11.83 -14.48
C GLN A 326 -11.15 -11.10 -15.12
N GLY A 327 -9.97 -11.74 -15.12
CA GLY A 327 -8.77 -11.21 -15.76
C GLY A 327 -8.97 -11.01 -17.26
N TRP A 328 -9.57 -12.01 -17.94
CA TRP A 328 -9.90 -11.92 -19.35
C TRP A 328 -10.90 -10.81 -19.66
N LEU A 329 -11.99 -10.71 -18.89
CA LEU A 329 -13.00 -9.66 -19.10
C LEU A 329 -12.41 -8.26 -19.01
N LEU A 330 -11.60 -8.00 -17.99
CA LEU A 330 -10.93 -6.70 -17.81
C LEU A 330 -9.85 -6.45 -18.86
N ARG A 331 -9.06 -7.48 -19.23
CA ARG A 331 -8.13 -7.39 -20.36
C ARG A 331 -8.85 -6.89 -21.61
N CYS A 332 -9.98 -7.51 -21.94
CA CYS A 332 -10.74 -7.14 -23.12
C CYS A 332 -11.43 -5.76 -22.97
N GLU A 333 -11.77 -5.32 -21.76
CA GLU A 333 -12.36 -3.99 -21.48
C GLU A 333 -11.34 -2.88 -21.75
N TYR A 334 -10.11 -3.09 -21.31
CA TYR A 334 -9.04 -2.09 -21.40
C TYR A 334 -8.09 -2.29 -22.59
N ALA A 335 -8.34 -3.26 -23.46
CA ALA A 335 -7.48 -3.53 -24.60
C ALA A 335 -7.31 -2.29 -25.49
N GLY A 336 -6.06 -1.96 -25.81
CA GLY A 336 -5.73 -0.81 -26.66
C GLY A 336 -5.69 0.54 -25.94
N HIS A 337 -5.99 0.59 -24.64
CA HIS A 337 -5.89 1.81 -23.83
C HIS A 337 -4.47 2.36 -23.80
N THR A 338 -4.31 3.66 -23.99
CA THR A 338 -3.00 4.30 -23.86
C THR A 338 -2.58 4.39 -22.40
N VAL A 339 -1.34 3.98 -22.13
CA VAL A 339 -0.67 4.27 -20.86
C VAL A 339 -0.13 5.71 -20.91
N PRO A 340 -0.45 6.59 -19.94
CA PRO A 340 0.04 7.95 -19.90
C PRO A 340 1.57 8.00 -19.87
N ALA A 341 2.11 8.93 -20.66
CA ALA A 341 3.55 9.16 -20.73
C ALA A 341 4.10 9.65 -19.39
N THR A 342 3.40 10.56 -18.71
CA THR A 342 3.79 10.98 -17.36
C THR A 342 3.26 10.02 -16.31
N PRO A 343 4.01 9.79 -15.21
CA PRO A 343 3.48 9.12 -14.03
C PRO A 343 2.26 9.89 -13.54
N THR A 344 1.31 9.14 -13.04
CA THR A 344 -0.08 9.60 -12.98
C THR A 344 -0.45 10.04 -11.57
N SER A 345 0.17 9.44 -10.55
CA SER A 345 0.12 9.98 -9.18
C SER A 345 1.39 10.75 -8.82
N PRO A 346 1.30 11.82 -8.00
CA PRO A 346 2.47 12.50 -7.44
C PRO A 346 3.44 11.55 -6.72
N GLY A 347 2.91 10.57 -5.97
CA GLY A 347 3.71 9.56 -5.28
C GLY A 347 4.47 8.63 -6.23
N GLU A 348 3.87 8.21 -7.34
CA GLU A 348 4.54 7.39 -8.35
C GLU A 348 5.64 8.16 -9.08
N ARG A 349 5.40 9.44 -9.44
CA ARG A 349 6.41 10.31 -10.07
C ARG A 349 7.67 10.38 -9.22
N MET A 350 7.48 10.65 -7.93
CA MET A 350 8.56 10.79 -6.96
C MET A 350 9.27 9.47 -6.65
N ARG A 351 8.52 8.35 -6.62
CA ARG A 351 9.07 7.02 -6.39
C ARG A 351 9.96 6.52 -7.52
N VAL A 352 9.51 6.69 -8.76
CA VAL A 352 10.05 5.96 -9.92
C VAL A 352 11.02 6.82 -10.73
N TYR A 353 10.83 8.14 -10.75
CA TYR A 353 11.58 9.03 -11.65
C TYR A 353 12.28 10.19 -10.92
N PRO A 354 13.13 9.94 -9.92
CA PRO A 354 13.95 10.99 -9.31
C PRO A 354 14.95 11.61 -10.29
N MET A 355 15.18 10.99 -11.46
CA MET A 355 16.07 11.47 -12.53
C MET A 355 15.37 11.88 -13.85
N GLY A 356 14.04 12.05 -13.85
CA GLY A 356 13.31 12.80 -14.89
C GLY A 356 13.21 12.13 -16.26
N ARG A 357 13.93 11.01 -16.46
CA ARG A 357 13.82 10.19 -17.66
C ARG A 357 12.59 9.32 -17.55
N ILE A 358 11.53 9.75 -18.23
CA ILE A 358 10.42 8.89 -18.61
C ILE A 358 10.95 7.86 -19.61
N PRO A 359 10.88 6.54 -19.32
CA PRO A 359 11.28 5.49 -20.24
C PRO A 359 10.49 5.60 -21.53
N ALA A 360 11.17 5.46 -22.67
CA ALA A 360 10.57 5.60 -24.00
C ALA A 360 9.46 4.55 -24.26
N ASP A 361 9.47 3.45 -23.54
CA ASP A 361 8.49 2.36 -23.58
C ASP A 361 7.23 2.62 -22.73
N ARG A 362 7.11 3.78 -22.05
CA ARG A 362 5.86 4.14 -21.34
C ARG A 362 4.68 4.37 -22.28
N THR A 363 4.90 4.81 -23.51
CA THR A 363 3.82 5.11 -24.47
C THR A 363 3.24 3.86 -25.14
N ARG A 364 3.14 2.75 -24.40
CA ARG A 364 2.52 1.52 -24.88
C ARG A 364 1.01 1.55 -24.73
N ARG A 365 0.34 0.68 -25.47
CA ARG A 365 -1.06 0.38 -25.27
C ARG A 365 -1.18 -0.81 -24.33
N LEU A 366 -2.15 -0.78 -23.43
CA LEU A 366 -2.47 -1.91 -22.58
C LEU A 366 -2.93 -3.08 -23.44
N PHE A 367 -2.39 -4.26 -23.15
CA PHE A 367 -2.88 -5.53 -23.68
C PHE A 367 -2.80 -5.65 -25.21
N ASP A 368 -1.78 -5.07 -25.84
CA ASP A 368 -1.55 -5.07 -27.29
C ASP A 368 -1.07 -6.43 -27.84
N VAL A 369 -0.44 -7.25 -26.99
CA VAL A 369 -0.03 -8.62 -27.33
C VAL A 369 -1.23 -9.56 -27.32
N PRO A 370 -1.54 -10.31 -28.40
CA PRO A 370 -2.59 -11.32 -28.37
C PRO A 370 -2.33 -12.40 -27.31
N LEU A 371 -3.36 -12.78 -26.57
CA LEU A 371 -3.26 -13.80 -25.52
C LEU A 371 -4.23 -14.96 -25.83
N SER A 372 -3.72 -16.18 -25.92
CA SER A 372 -4.54 -17.37 -26.15
C SER A 372 -5.19 -17.81 -24.84
N ILE A 373 -6.52 -17.91 -24.84
CA ILE A 373 -7.31 -18.27 -23.67
C ILE A 373 -7.87 -19.68 -23.87
N PRO A 374 -7.70 -20.61 -22.91
CA PRO A 374 -8.28 -21.94 -22.99
C PRO A 374 -9.81 -21.86 -23.00
N SER A 375 -10.43 -22.10 -24.17
CA SER A 375 -11.87 -21.93 -24.38
C SER A 375 -12.70 -22.85 -23.48
N GLU A 376 -12.21 -24.07 -23.20
CA GLU A 376 -12.85 -25.01 -22.28
C GLU A 376 -12.87 -24.50 -20.84
N ALA A 377 -11.73 -23.99 -20.34
CA ALA A 377 -11.66 -23.44 -18.99
C ALA A 377 -12.53 -22.18 -18.85
N LEU A 378 -12.59 -21.33 -19.87
CA LEU A 378 -13.48 -20.16 -19.89
C LEU A 378 -14.95 -20.59 -19.89
N ARG A 379 -15.34 -21.60 -20.69
CA ARG A 379 -16.70 -22.15 -20.69
C ARG A 379 -17.09 -22.72 -19.32
N ALA A 380 -16.24 -23.57 -18.74
CA ALA A 380 -16.45 -24.11 -17.40
C ALA A 380 -16.52 -23.01 -16.33
N SER A 381 -15.78 -21.91 -16.51
CA SER A 381 -15.91 -20.75 -15.62
C SER A 381 -17.27 -20.07 -15.72
N ILE A 382 -17.94 -20.08 -16.88
CA ILE A 382 -19.28 -19.49 -17.02
C ILE A 382 -20.31 -20.38 -16.30
N GLU A 383 -20.16 -21.70 -16.38
CA GLU A 383 -21.00 -22.65 -15.64
C GLU A 383 -20.88 -22.44 -14.12
N ASP A 384 -19.68 -22.13 -13.61
CA ASP A 384 -19.46 -21.79 -12.21
C ASP A 384 -20.24 -20.55 -11.72
N LEU A 385 -20.74 -19.69 -12.62
CA LEU A 385 -21.47 -18.47 -12.27
C LEU A 385 -22.95 -18.69 -11.95
N GLN A 386 -23.51 -19.88 -12.23
CA GLN A 386 -24.94 -20.17 -12.00
C GLN A 386 -25.42 -19.82 -10.58
N ASN A 387 -24.51 -19.83 -9.59
CA ASN A 387 -24.79 -19.44 -8.20
C ASN A 387 -23.91 -18.26 -7.69
N GLY A 388 -23.28 -17.49 -8.58
CA GLY A 388 -22.13 -16.64 -8.25
C GLY A 388 -22.02 -15.32 -9.01
N PHE A 389 -23.12 -14.79 -9.55
CA PHE A 389 -23.15 -13.53 -10.29
C PHE A 389 -22.57 -12.32 -9.56
N GLU A 390 -22.62 -12.35 -8.22
CA GLU A 390 -22.03 -11.30 -7.37
C GLU A 390 -20.55 -11.05 -7.73
N GLU A 391 -19.83 -12.09 -8.14
CA GLU A 391 -18.41 -11.98 -8.46
C GLU A 391 -18.13 -11.08 -9.66
N LEU A 392 -19.03 -11.02 -10.66
CA LEU A 392 -18.84 -10.21 -11.87
C LEU A 392 -18.88 -8.71 -11.57
N GLY A 393 -19.61 -8.29 -10.54
CA GLY A 393 -19.74 -6.88 -10.13
C GLY A 393 -18.93 -6.53 -8.88
N ALA A 394 -18.13 -7.47 -8.36
CA ALA A 394 -17.43 -7.28 -7.09
C ALA A 394 -16.28 -6.28 -7.21
N ALA A 395 -16.23 -5.36 -6.26
CA ALA A 395 -15.25 -4.28 -6.17
C ALA A 395 -14.67 -4.20 -4.75
N VAL A 396 -13.39 -3.85 -4.63
CA VAL A 396 -12.75 -3.58 -3.34
C VAL A 396 -12.38 -2.10 -3.26
N PHE A 397 -12.99 -1.42 -2.29
CA PHE A 397 -12.75 -0.01 -2.00
C PHE A 397 -11.80 0.12 -0.81
N LEU A 398 -10.85 1.04 -0.90
CA LEU A 398 -9.89 1.36 0.15
C LEU A 398 -10.21 2.75 0.69
N ASP A 399 -10.48 2.85 2.00
CA ASP A 399 -10.83 4.09 2.69
C ASP A 399 -9.95 4.30 3.93
N ARG A 400 -9.78 5.55 4.36
CA ARG A 400 -9.09 5.94 5.60
C ARG A 400 -10.07 6.63 6.54
N PRO A 401 -10.89 5.88 7.31
CA PRO A 401 -12.02 6.43 8.06
C PRO A 401 -11.64 7.52 9.07
N TYR A 402 -10.38 7.57 9.51
CA TYR A 402 -9.90 8.60 10.43
C TYR A 402 -9.16 9.75 9.76
N GLY A 403 -9.02 9.77 8.43
CA GLY A 403 -8.30 10.82 7.71
C GLY A 403 -9.07 12.15 7.55
N ASP A 404 -10.35 12.23 7.92
CA ASP A 404 -11.17 13.45 7.68
C ASP A 404 -10.72 14.67 8.48
N GLY A 405 -10.06 14.48 9.63
CA GLY A 405 -9.50 15.58 10.41
C GLY A 405 -8.14 16.07 9.89
N LYS A 406 -7.57 15.41 8.89
CA LYS A 406 -6.28 15.79 8.31
C LYS A 406 -6.48 16.91 7.29
N GLN A 407 -5.55 17.86 7.28
CA GLN A 407 -5.58 18.93 6.29
C GLN A 407 -5.30 18.39 4.88
N PRO A 408 -5.70 19.10 3.82
CA PRO A 408 -5.16 18.83 2.48
C PRO A 408 -3.64 18.72 2.57
N VAL A 409 -3.07 17.76 1.84
CA VAL A 409 -1.62 17.53 1.72
C VAL A 409 -0.85 17.09 2.99
N GLU A 410 -1.48 17.08 4.17
CA GLU A 410 -0.87 16.54 5.40
C GLU A 410 -0.57 15.02 5.27
N PRO A 411 0.60 14.52 5.68
CA PRO A 411 0.85 13.07 5.70
C PRO A 411 -0.23 12.31 6.49
N ASP A 412 -0.73 11.19 5.93
CA ASP A 412 -1.81 10.40 6.54
C ASP A 412 -1.32 9.05 7.04
N ALA A 413 -1.09 8.92 8.35
CA ALA A 413 -0.81 7.62 8.96
C ALA A 413 -2.05 6.89 9.45
N THR A 414 -3.25 7.35 9.13
CA THR A 414 -4.45 6.71 9.64
C THR A 414 -4.67 5.33 9.00
N PRO A 415 -5.23 4.36 9.75
CA PRO A 415 -5.54 3.03 9.24
C PRO A 415 -6.31 3.04 7.92
N ILE A 416 -5.86 2.23 6.95
CA ILE A 416 -6.62 1.92 5.74
C ILE A 416 -7.57 0.75 6.03
N VAL A 417 -8.82 0.91 5.60
CA VAL A 417 -9.90 -0.07 5.65
C VAL A 417 -10.29 -0.46 4.24
N ALA A 418 -10.23 -1.77 3.96
CA ALA A 418 -10.73 -2.34 2.72
C ALA A 418 -12.17 -2.83 2.90
N SER A 419 -13.07 -2.45 1.98
CA SER A 419 -14.47 -2.88 1.97
C SER A 419 -14.86 -3.47 0.61
N MET A 420 -15.64 -4.54 0.64
CA MET A 420 -16.20 -5.18 -0.54
C MET A 420 -17.55 -4.53 -0.86
N ALA A 421 -17.73 -4.15 -2.11
CA ALA A 421 -18.99 -3.69 -2.65
C ALA A 421 -19.31 -4.40 -3.97
N TYR A 422 -20.54 -4.23 -4.45
CA TYR A 422 -21.03 -4.85 -5.66
C TYR A 422 -21.84 -3.87 -6.50
N SER A 423 -21.63 -3.88 -7.81
CA SER A 423 -22.49 -3.22 -8.80
C SER A 423 -23.24 -4.25 -9.65
N ARG A 424 -24.56 -4.12 -9.69
CA ARG A 424 -25.43 -4.94 -10.54
C ARG A 424 -25.21 -4.59 -12.01
N ALA A 425 -25.13 -3.30 -12.33
CA ALA A 425 -24.92 -2.81 -13.69
C ALA A 425 -23.64 -3.37 -14.30
N ILE A 426 -22.53 -3.36 -13.55
CA ILE A 426 -21.26 -3.95 -14.00
C ILE A 426 -21.38 -5.46 -14.19
N ALA A 427 -22.01 -6.16 -13.23
CA ALA A 427 -22.20 -7.60 -13.33
C ALA A 427 -23.01 -8.00 -14.58
N LEU A 428 -24.10 -7.29 -14.86
CA LEU A 428 -24.94 -7.52 -16.04
C LEU A 428 -24.21 -7.21 -17.35
N ARG A 429 -23.45 -6.11 -17.40
CA ARG A 429 -22.61 -5.77 -18.55
C ARG A 429 -21.61 -6.87 -18.86
N ARG A 430 -20.94 -7.38 -17.83
CA ARG A 430 -19.95 -8.47 -17.95
C ARG A 430 -20.61 -9.81 -18.30
N TRP A 431 -21.80 -10.09 -17.77
CA TRP A 431 -22.58 -11.27 -18.13
C TRP A 431 -22.92 -11.27 -19.62
N ARG A 432 -23.55 -10.18 -20.11
CA ARG A 432 -23.88 -10.02 -21.53
C ARG A 432 -22.65 -10.18 -22.42
N ARG A 433 -21.48 -9.71 -21.98
CA ARG A 433 -20.22 -9.90 -22.70
C ARG A 433 -19.75 -11.35 -22.75
N LEU A 434 -20.00 -12.14 -21.71
CA LEU A 434 -19.61 -13.56 -21.64
C LEU A 434 -20.54 -14.45 -22.45
N THR A 435 -21.85 -14.20 -22.39
CA THR A 435 -22.88 -15.13 -22.89
C THR A 435 -23.64 -14.62 -24.11
N GLY A 436 -23.65 -13.30 -24.34
CA GLY A 436 -24.53 -12.65 -25.31
C GLY A 436 -25.97 -12.47 -24.81
N GLU A 437 -26.29 -12.92 -23.60
CA GLU A 437 -27.64 -12.93 -23.05
C GLU A 437 -27.88 -11.81 -22.04
N ASP A 438 -29.13 -11.41 -21.90
CA ASP A 438 -29.59 -10.51 -20.84
C ASP A 438 -29.97 -11.30 -19.59
N HIS A 439 -29.68 -10.73 -18.41
CA HIS A 439 -30.09 -11.27 -17.12
C HIS A 439 -30.87 -10.20 -16.36
N SER A 440 -32.10 -10.49 -15.94
CA SER A 440 -32.99 -9.49 -15.34
C SER A 440 -33.03 -9.57 -13.81
N ASP A 441 -32.74 -10.73 -13.21
CA ASP A 441 -33.02 -10.95 -11.79
C ASP A 441 -31.75 -11.04 -10.93
N LEU A 442 -31.25 -9.88 -10.50
CA LEU A 442 -30.16 -9.79 -9.53
C LEU A 442 -30.51 -8.72 -8.51
N THR A 443 -31.04 -9.13 -7.37
CA THR A 443 -31.20 -8.26 -6.21
C THR A 443 -30.12 -8.61 -5.21
N LEU A 444 -29.22 -7.67 -4.92
CA LEU A 444 -28.18 -7.88 -3.92
C LEU A 444 -28.47 -7.08 -2.66
N PRO A 445 -28.53 -7.71 -1.48
CA PRO A 445 -28.58 -6.97 -0.23
C PRO A 445 -27.27 -6.20 -0.04
N GLY A 446 -27.30 -5.10 0.71
CA GLY A 446 -26.12 -4.29 0.99
C GLY A 446 -26.49 -2.87 1.40
N LEU A 447 -25.51 -2.14 1.94
CA LEU A 447 -25.67 -0.73 2.27
C LEU A 447 -25.47 0.11 0.99
N PRO A 448 -26.49 0.82 0.48
CA PRO A 448 -26.35 1.59 -0.75
C PRO A 448 -25.38 2.76 -0.57
N LEU A 449 -24.75 3.17 -1.66
CA LEU A 449 -23.78 4.27 -1.65
C LEU A 449 -24.36 5.57 -1.06
N THR A 450 -25.64 5.84 -1.27
CA THR A 450 -26.37 7.01 -0.73
C THR A 450 -26.49 7.01 0.79
N ALA A 451 -26.36 5.85 1.44
CA ALA A 451 -26.33 5.75 2.90
C ALA A 451 -24.94 5.98 3.49
N ILE A 452 -23.89 6.06 2.65
CA ILE A 452 -22.51 6.26 3.09
C ILE A 452 -22.07 7.68 2.74
N THR A 453 -21.65 8.43 3.75
CA THR A 453 -21.20 9.81 3.53
C THR A 453 -19.85 9.83 2.83
N PRO A 454 -19.67 10.58 1.72
CA PRO A 454 -18.40 10.63 1.01
C PRO A 454 -17.30 11.22 1.90
N ALA A 455 -16.08 10.71 1.74
CA ALA A 455 -14.91 11.27 2.39
C ALA A 455 -14.75 12.74 2.00
N ARG A 456 -14.43 13.61 2.96
CA ARG A 456 -14.23 15.05 2.69
C ARG A 456 -12.86 15.36 2.09
N ARG A 457 -11.94 14.39 2.13
CA ARG A 457 -10.54 14.61 1.83
C ARG A 457 -10.24 14.48 0.31
N PRO A 458 -9.58 15.47 -0.30
CA PRO A 458 -9.03 15.34 -1.65
C PRO A 458 -7.96 14.23 -1.69
N ALA A 459 -7.92 13.45 -2.78
CA ALA A 459 -6.97 12.36 -3.03
C ALA A 459 -7.13 11.07 -2.21
N SER A 460 -8.00 11.00 -1.20
CA SER A 460 -8.48 9.69 -0.73
C SER A 460 -9.56 9.19 -1.68
N LEU A 461 -9.33 8.04 -2.31
CA LEU A 461 -10.32 7.37 -3.17
C LEU A 461 -11.64 7.29 -2.42
N SER A 462 -12.60 8.11 -2.86
CA SER A 462 -13.80 8.39 -2.10
C SER A 462 -14.96 7.55 -2.62
N LEU A 463 -15.99 7.40 -1.81
CA LEU A 463 -17.30 6.89 -2.26
C LEU A 463 -17.85 7.69 -3.46
N THR A 464 -17.41 8.95 -3.62
CA THR A 464 -17.70 9.77 -4.80
C THR A 464 -17.06 9.18 -6.07
N ASP A 465 -15.86 8.62 -5.98
CA ASP A 465 -15.22 7.95 -7.10
C ASP A 465 -15.93 6.62 -7.42
N ALA A 466 -16.38 5.88 -6.39
CA ALA A 466 -17.25 4.72 -6.59
C ALA A 466 -18.51 5.07 -7.39
N ALA A 467 -19.18 6.18 -7.02
CA ALA A 467 -20.39 6.67 -7.70
C ALA A 467 -20.17 6.97 -9.18
N ARG A 468 -18.95 7.38 -9.55
CA ARG A 468 -18.59 7.69 -10.94
C ARG A 468 -18.48 6.42 -11.77
N VAL A 469 -17.93 5.35 -11.21
CA VAL A 469 -17.84 4.04 -11.89
C VAL A 469 -19.20 3.40 -12.04
N SER A 470 -19.96 3.35 -10.94
CA SER A 470 -21.36 2.96 -10.97
C SER A 470 -22.12 3.52 -9.77
N SER A 471 -23.29 4.11 -10.02
CA SER A 471 -24.14 4.67 -8.97
C SER A 471 -24.86 3.61 -8.14
N ASP A 472 -24.89 2.36 -8.60
CA ASP A 472 -25.60 1.24 -7.97
C ASP A 472 -24.74 0.36 -7.05
N PHE A 473 -23.54 0.83 -6.68
CA PHE A 473 -22.71 0.08 -5.73
C PHE A 473 -23.42 -0.08 -4.38
N VAL A 474 -23.45 -1.32 -3.88
CA VAL A 474 -23.88 -1.67 -2.52
C VAL A 474 -22.73 -2.28 -1.73
N PHE A 475 -22.46 -1.76 -0.54
CA PHE A 475 -21.40 -2.23 0.35
C PHE A 475 -21.87 -3.45 1.13
N ARG A 476 -21.09 -4.53 1.04
CA ARG A 476 -21.47 -5.84 1.62
C ARG A 476 -20.80 -6.13 2.94
N ARG A 477 -19.51 -5.80 3.04
CA ARG A 477 -18.70 -6.06 4.23
C ARG A 477 -17.39 -5.29 4.17
N THR A 478 -16.87 -4.96 5.33
CA THR A 478 -15.46 -4.62 5.49
C THR A 478 -14.65 -5.91 5.54
N LEU A 479 -13.49 -5.95 4.88
CA LEU A 479 -12.64 -7.12 4.91
C LEU A 479 -12.23 -7.43 6.37
N PRO A 480 -12.29 -8.70 6.81
CA PRO A 480 -12.06 -9.05 8.21
C PRO A 480 -10.71 -8.60 8.77
N THR A 481 -9.68 -8.51 7.93
CA THR A 481 -8.35 -8.00 8.29
C THR A 481 -8.40 -6.54 8.74
N SER A 482 -9.19 -5.70 8.07
CA SER A 482 -9.38 -4.29 8.42
C SER A 482 -10.08 -4.14 9.77
N LEU A 483 -11.17 -4.87 10.00
CA LEU A 483 -11.91 -4.82 11.27
C LEU A 483 -11.05 -5.32 12.45
N ARG A 484 -10.34 -6.43 12.28
CA ARG A 484 -9.42 -6.95 13.31
C ARG A 484 -8.31 -5.96 13.65
N ARG A 485 -7.76 -5.27 12.66
CA ARG A 485 -6.73 -4.24 12.88
C ARG A 485 -7.26 -3.09 13.73
N LEU A 486 -8.56 -2.80 13.64
CA LEU A 486 -9.24 -1.79 14.46
C LEU A 486 -9.81 -2.36 15.78
N GLY A 487 -9.65 -3.66 16.05
CA GLY A 487 -10.23 -4.30 17.22
C GLY A 487 -11.76 -4.40 17.20
N LEU A 488 -12.39 -4.30 16.02
CA LEU A 488 -13.84 -4.27 15.87
C LEU A 488 -14.40 -5.66 15.52
N LYS A 489 -15.61 -5.94 15.99
CA LYS A 489 -16.40 -7.15 15.67
C LYS A 489 -17.72 -6.74 15.01
N GLY A 490 -17.83 -6.93 13.70
CA GLY A 490 -19.03 -6.64 12.93
C GLY A 490 -18.83 -7.04 11.47
N THR A 491 -19.74 -6.62 10.58
CA THR A 491 -19.70 -7.00 9.16
C THR A 491 -19.19 -5.86 8.30
N LEU A 492 -19.68 -4.64 8.51
CA LEU A 492 -19.36 -3.49 7.68
C LEU A 492 -19.07 -2.27 8.55
N LEU A 493 -17.98 -1.58 8.27
CA LEU A 493 -17.63 -0.29 8.83
C LEU A 493 -17.75 0.74 7.71
N ALA A 494 -18.62 1.73 7.89
CA ALA A 494 -18.89 2.74 6.88
C ALA A 494 -19.09 4.13 7.50
N ARG A 495 -18.77 5.17 6.73
CA ARG A 495 -19.01 6.56 7.15
C ARG A 495 -20.50 6.89 7.07
N SER A 496 -20.96 7.68 8.01
CA SER A 496 -22.32 8.17 8.13
C SER A 496 -22.29 9.68 8.38
N SER A 497 -23.43 10.35 8.26
CA SER A 497 -23.54 11.77 8.56
C SER A 497 -23.22 12.11 10.02
N ARG A 498 -23.22 11.11 10.90
CA ARG A 498 -22.94 11.19 12.34
C ARG A 498 -21.54 10.69 12.72
N GLY A 499 -20.66 10.41 11.75
CA GLY A 499 -19.33 9.85 11.99
C GLY A 499 -19.19 8.43 11.45
N LEU A 500 -18.56 7.51 12.17
CA LEU A 500 -18.30 6.15 11.70
C LEU A 500 -19.34 5.18 12.27
N THR A 501 -19.94 4.32 11.44
CA THR A 501 -20.95 3.33 11.89
C THR A 501 -20.50 1.91 11.55
N LEU A 502 -20.57 1.02 12.53
CA LEU A 502 -20.41 -0.42 12.40
C LEU A 502 -21.78 -1.07 12.24
N TYR A 503 -21.92 -1.97 11.28
CA TYR A 503 -23.15 -2.67 10.94
C TYR A 503 -22.99 -4.19 11.10
N ASP A 504 -24.09 -4.88 11.34
CA ASP A 504 -24.18 -6.34 11.34
C ASP A 504 -24.34 -6.92 9.92
N ASP A 505 -24.57 -8.23 9.82
CA ASP A 505 -24.82 -8.96 8.57
C ASP A 505 -26.17 -8.66 7.91
N GLN A 506 -27.10 -8.06 8.66
CA GLN A 506 -28.39 -7.56 8.18
C GLN A 506 -28.34 -6.06 7.83
N TYR A 507 -27.15 -5.46 7.86
CA TYR A 507 -26.91 -4.03 7.62
C TYR A 507 -27.65 -3.12 8.61
N GLN A 508 -27.94 -3.61 9.82
CA GLN A 508 -28.44 -2.80 10.91
C GLN A 508 -27.26 -2.15 11.66
N PRO A 509 -27.37 -0.88 12.07
CA PRO A 509 -26.30 -0.21 12.79
C PRO A 509 -26.14 -0.83 14.19
N LEU A 510 -24.96 -1.38 14.46
CA LEU A 510 -24.57 -1.90 15.77
C LEU A 510 -24.03 -0.80 16.68
N GLN A 511 -23.22 0.09 16.12
CA GLN A 511 -22.55 1.15 16.86
C GLN A 511 -22.19 2.32 15.94
N THR A 512 -22.47 3.54 16.39
CA THR A 512 -22.05 4.77 15.70
C THR A 512 -21.15 5.59 16.62
N TRP A 513 -20.04 6.07 16.08
CA TRP A 513 -19.08 6.91 16.77
C TRP A 513 -19.00 8.27 16.10
N GLN A 514 -19.20 9.33 16.88
CA GLN A 514 -18.77 10.67 16.50
C GLN A 514 -17.28 10.80 16.73
N ILE A 515 -16.53 11.10 15.66
CA ILE A 515 -15.09 11.27 15.73
C ILE A 515 -14.81 12.76 15.83
N ASP A 516 -14.35 13.21 17.00
CA ASP A 516 -13.83 14.56 17.17
C ASP A 516 -12.33 14.58 16.90
N TYR A 517 -11.97 15.33 15.85
CA TYR A 517 -10.60 15.49 15.39
C TYR A 517 -9.92 16.74 15.98
N SER A 518 -10.65 17.59 16.71
CA SER A 518 -10.13 18.84 17.27
C SER A 518 -8.93 18.66 18.22
N PRO A 519 -8.83 17.56 19.01
CA PRO A 519 -7.64 17.34 19.84
C PRO A 519 -6.41 16.88 19.04
N GLY A 520 -6.57 16.54 17.75
CA GLY A 520 -5.53 16.01 16.89
C GLY A 520 -5.40 14.49 16.96
N TYR A 521 -4.18 14.00 16.69
CA TYR A 521 -3.86 12.59 16.53
C TYR A 521 -2.79 12.11 17.51
N VAL A 522 -2.84 10.84 17.87
CA VAL A 522 -1.81 10.11 18.61
C VAL A 522 -1.27 8.96 17.77
N TRP A 523 0.02 8.70 17.90
CA TRP A 523 0.69 7.58 17.26
C TRP A 523 0.57 6.32 18.11
N ARG A 524 0.24 5.21 17.45
CA ARG A 524 0.21 3.87 18.04
C ARG A 524 0.45 2.83 16.96
N ASP A 525 1.46 2.00 17.17
CA ASP A 525 1.85 0.92 16.26
C ASP A 525 2.10 1.45 14.83
N GLY A 526 2.70 2.63 14.71
CA GLY A 526 3.08 3.25 13.43
C GLY A 526 1.90 3.85 12.65
N LEU A 527 0.73 3.94 13.28
CA LEU A 527 -0.48 4.54 12.73
C LEU A 527 -0.95 5.70 13.59
N GLU A 528 -1.65 6.64 12.96
CA GLU A 528 -2.30 7.77 13.64
C GLU A 528 -3.75 7.44 13.95
N TYR A 529 -4.16 7.74 15.17
CA TYR A 529 -5.53 7.63 15.64
C TYR A 529 -5.99 8.96 16.22
N PRO A 530 -7.26 9.37 16.02
CA PRO A 530 -7.83 10.50 16.74
C PRO A 530 -7.70 10.27 18.26
N ILE A 531 -7.28 11.28 19.02
CA ILE A 531 -6.95 11.10 20.46
C ILE A 531 -8.12 10.51 21.26
N LEU A 532 -9.34 10.97 21.02
CA LEU A 532 -10.54 10.50 21.74
C LEU A 532 -10.95 9.07 21.38
N TRP A 533 -10.59 8.62 20.17
CA TRP A 533 -10.73 7.22 19.78
C TRP A 533 -9.74 6.35 20.54
N ALA A 534 -8.48 6.78 20.58
CA ALA A 534 -7.39 6.03 21.19
C ALA A 534 -7.53 5.86 22.71
N SER A 535 -8.18 6.81 23.39
CA SER A 535 -8.43 6.74 24.83
C SER A 535 -9.58 5.81 25.22
N GLY A 536 -10.34 5.27 24.25
CA GLY A 536 -11.54 4.47 24.51
C GLY A 536 -12.72 5.30 25.06
N VAL A 537 -12.59 6.63 25.05
CA VAL A 537 -13.59 7.58 25.59
C VAL A 537 -14.64 7.94 24.54
N CYS A 538 -14.68 7.28 23.38
CA CYS A 538 -15.76 7.49 22.42
C CYS A 538 -17.10 7.20 23.08
N GLN A 539 -17.81 8.30 23.41
CA GLN A 539 -19.11 8.28 24.04
C GLN A 539 -20.06 7.50 23.12
N ARG A 540 -20.79 6.54 23.70
CA ARG A 540 -21.97 5.99 23.02
C ARG A 540 -22.95 7.17 22.89
N PRO A 541 -23.46 7.48 21.69
CA PRO A 541 -24.60 8.38 21.62
C PRO A 541 -25.73 7.75 22.43
N ASP A 542 -26.30 8.52 23.35
CA ASP A 542 -27.44 8.14 24.20
C ASP A 542 -28.66 7.69 23.40
#